data_AF-A0A5M3YQ76-F1
#
_entry.id   AF-A0A5M3YQ76-F1
#
_cell.length_a   1.000
_cell.length_b   1.000
_cell.length_c   1.000
_cell.angle_alpha   90.00
_cell.angle_beta   90.00
_cell.angle_gamma   90.00
#
_symmetry.space_group_name_H-M   'P 1'
#
loop_
_entity.id
_entity.type
_entity.pdbx_description
1 polymer ?
#
loop_
_entity_poly.entity_id
_entity_poly.type
_entity_poly.pdbx_seq_one_letter_code
_entity_poly.pdbx_strand_id
1 'polypeptide(L)'
;MAFSRTSSKESGSIKSHDKKSSLSSKADPNQALNEAQPMAYVGGGFADGNMFSLRSIQHRDAEGKVITDPDRSNPTRPRLERPLDTIRSFEAAIEARRRENAA
;
A
#
# COMPACT_ATOMS: atom_id res chain seq x y z
N MET A 1 -42.27 -3.97 64.34
CA MET A 1 -42.09 -2.77 63.50
C MET A 1 -41.41 -3.22 62.21
N ALA A 2 -42.10 -3.15 61.08
CA ALA A 2 -41.62 -3.61 59.77
C ALA A 2 -41.32 -2.40 58.87
N PHE A 3 -40.12 -2.34 58.29
CA PHE A 3 -39.65 -1.22 57.48
C PHE A 3 -40.24 -1.27 56.05
N SER A 4 -40.88 -0.18 55.65
CA SER A 4 -41.39 0.09 54.31
C SER A 4 -40.25 0.39 53.33
N ARG A 5 -40.22 -0.31 52.18
CA ARG A 5 -39.35 0.03 51.05
C ARG A 5 -40.21 0.67 49.96
N THR A 6 -39.90 1.92 49.64
CA THR A 6 -40.58 2.73 48.63
C THR A 6 -40.22 2.25 47.22
N SER A 7 -41.22 2.15 46.33
CA SER A 7 -41.04 1.78 44.93
C SER A 7 -40.75 3.02 44.08
N SER A 8 -39.60 3.07 43.44
CA SER A 8 -39.30 4.05 42.38
C SER A 8 -39.47 3.36 41.02
N LYS A 9 -40.54 3.70 40.29
CA LYS A 9 -40.72 3.30 38.89
C LYS A 9 -39.97 4.32 38.02
N GLU A 10 -38.81 3.95 37.49
CA GLU A 10 -38.14 4.73 36.46
C GLU A 10 -38.32 4.03 35.10
N SER A 11 -39.37 4.42 34.38
CA SER A 11 -39.62 3.98 33.01
C SER A 11 -38.78 4.82 32.04
N GLY A 12 -37.53 4.40 31.82
CA GLY A 12 -36.72 4.90 30.70
C GLY A 12 -37.24 4.32 29.39
N SER A 13 -37.92 5.14 28.59
CA SER A 13 -38.31 4.79 27.23
C SER A 13 -37.06 4.72 26.34
N ILE A 14 -36.59 3.51 26.06
CA ILE A 14 -35.51 3.28 25.09
C ILE A 14 -36.12 3.46 23.69
N LYS A 15 -35.91 4.64 23.11
CA LYS A 15 -36.21 4.92 21.70
C LYS A 15 -35.54 3.85 20.83
N SER A 16 -36.32 3.06 20.09
CA SER A 16 -35.79 2.17 19.07
C SER A 16 -35.24 3.02 17.92
N HIS A 17 -33.92 3.10 17.81
CA HIS A 17 -33.29 3.67 16.63
C HIS A 17 -33.55 2.71 15.47
N ASP A 18 -34.38 3.13 14.51
CA ASP A 18 -34.60 2.43 13.25
C ASP A 18 -33.23 2.07 12.65
N LYS A 19 -32.98 0.76 12.55
CA LYS A 19 -31.78 0.20 11.95
C LYS A 19 -31.87 0.46 10.45
N LYS A 20 -31.47 1.66 10.03
CA LYS A 20 -31.14 1.95 8.63
C LYS A 20 -30.18 0.85 8.20
N SER A 21 -30.53 0.11 7.14
CA SER A 21 -29.69 -0.91 6.54
C SER A 21 -28.35 -0.26 6.20
N SER A 22 -27.40 -0.39 7.12
CA SER A 22 -26.07 0.17 6.99
C SER A 22 -25.43 -0.53 5.82
N LEU A 23 -25.29 0.23 4.73
CA LEU A 23 -24.38 -0.07 3.64
C LEU A 23 -23.09 -0.63 4.25
N SER A 24 -22.86 -1.93 4.05
CA SER A 24 -21.64 -2.70 4.35
C SER A 24 -20.54 -1.87 5.02
N SER A 25 -20.69 -1.61 6.31
CA SER A 25 -19.79 -0.71 7.02
C SER A 25 -18.58 -1.50 7.48
N LYS A 26 -17.37 -0.97 7.26
CA LYS A 26 -16.14 -1.52 7.84
C LYS A 26 -16.13 -1.51 9.38
N ALA A 27 -17.17 -0.96 10.01
CA ALA A 27 -17.39 -1.00 11.45
C ALA A 27 -17.97 -2.34 11.95
N ASP A 28 -18.47 -3.22 11.07
CA ASP A 28 -19.00 -4.53 11.49
C ASP A 28 -17.87 -5.56 11.63
N PRO A 29 -17.56 -6.06 12.85
CA PRO A 29 -16.41 -6.95 13.07
C PRO A 29 -16.54 -8.29 12.36
N ASN A 30 -17.78 -8.75 12.12
CA ASN A 30 -18.04 -9.98 11.36
C ASN A 30 -17.79 -9.82 9.85
N GLN A 31 -17.75 -8.59 9.32
CA GLN A 31 -17.39 -8.39 7.91
C GLN A 31 -15.92 -8.70 7.64
N ALA A 32 -15.02 -8.50 8.61
CA ALA A 32 -13.60 -8.76 8.45
C ALA A 32 -13.29 -10.23 8.12
N LEU A 33 -14.16 -11.17 8.53
CA LEU A 33 -14.01 -12.60 8.21
C LEU A 33 -14.27 -12.91 6.73
N ASN A 34 -15.08 -12.08 6.06
CA ASN A 34 -15.45 -12.26 4.65
C ASN A 34 -14.80 -11.21 3.73
N GLU A 35 -14.10 -10.20 4.27
CA GLU A 35 -13.40 -9.20 3.48
C GLU A 35 -12.21 -9.85 2.76
N ALA A 36 -12.15 -9.63 1.44
CA ALA A 36 -11.06 -10.12 0.62
C ALA A 36 -9.74 -9.49 1.08
N GLN A 37 -8.76 -10.35 1.35
CA GLN A 37 -7.43 -9.92 1.76
C GLN A 37 -6.75 -9.16 0.61
N PRO A 38 -5.88 -8.18 0.90
CA PRO A 38 -5.20 -7.40 -0.16
C PRO A 38 -4.42 -8.28 -1.14
N MET A 39 -3.88 -9.40 -0.67
CA MET A 39 -3.20 -10.38 -1.52
C MET A 39 -4.14 -11.09 -2.50
N ALA A 40 -5.44 -11.22 -2.18
CA ALA A 40 -6.44 -11.80 -3.07
C ALA A 40 -6.75 -10.89 -4.26
N TYR A 41 -6.62 -9.56 -4.12
CA TYR A 41 -6.81 -8.62 -5.22
C TYR A 41 -5.60 -8.52 -6.15
N VAL A 42 -4.38 -8.54 -5.61
CA VAL A 42 -3.14 -8.54 -6.41
C VAL A 42 -2.88 -9.92 -7.04
N GLY A 43 -3.33 -10.98 -6.38
CA GLY A 43 -3.15 -12.37 -6.78
C GLY A 43 -4.44 -13.06 -7.21
N GLY A 44 -5.42 -12.36 -7.80
CA GLY A 44 -6.71 -12.92 -8.25
C GLY A 44 -6.63 -14.16 -9.16
N GLY A 45 -5.43 -14.54 -9.63
CA GLY A 45 -5.16 -15.80 -10.30
C GLY A 45 -4.86 -17.01 -9.39
N PHE A 46 -4.83 -16.87 -8.05
CA PHE A 46 -4.61 -18.00 -7.14
C PHE A 46 -5.80 -18.97 -7.10
N ALA A 47 -7.03 -18.47 -7.25
CA ALA A 47 -8.24 -19.29 -7.25
C ALA A 47 -8.46 -19.99 -8.60
N ASP A 48 -8.14 -19.31 -9.71
CA ASP A 48 -8.41 -19.80 -11.07
C ASP A 48 -7.21 -20.45 -11.75
N GLY A 49 -6.06 -20.58 -11.05
CA GLY A 49 -4.82 -21.16 -11.60
C GLY A 49 -4.15 -20.32 -12.69
N ASN A 50 -4.79 -19.24 -13.16
CA ASN A 50 -4.26 -18.30 -14.13
C ASN A 50 -3.32 -17.30 -13.44
N MET A 51 -2.22 -17.80 -12.88
CA MET A 51 -1.14 -16.97 -12.35
C MET A 51 -0.48 -16.21 -13.49
N PHE A 52 -0.69 -14.89 -13.58
CA PHE A 52 0.17 -14.07 -14.42
C PHE A 52 1.59 -14.15 -13.85
N SER A 53 2.57 -14.50 -14.69
CA SER A 53 3.94 -14.64 -14.21
C SER A 53 4.44 -13.29 -13.71
N LEU A 54 4.92 -13.20 -12.47
CA LEU A 54 5.57 -11.97 -12.00
C LEU A 54 6.78 -11.61 -12.87
N ARG A 55 7.37 -12.61 -13.55
CA ARG A 55 8.46 -12.42 -14.52
C ARG A 55 8.00 -11.78 -15.84
N SER A 56 6.71 -11.79 -16.15
CA SER A 56 6.16 -11.16 -17.36
C SER A 56 5.67 -9.72 -17.13
N ILE A 57 5.92 -9.16 -15.94
CA ILE A 57 5.61 -7.76 -15.65
C ILE A 57 6.63 -6.88 -16.38
N GLN A 58 6.14 -5.96 -17.21
CA GLN A 58 6.98 -4.99 -17.90
C GLN A 58 7.38 -3.86 -16.95
N HIS A 59 8.65 -3.84 -16.54
CA HIS A 59 9.19 -2.75 -15.72
C HIS A 59 9.48 -1.50 -16.55
N ARG A 60 9.33 -0.34 -15.90
CA ARG A 60 9.62 0.99 -16.43
C ARG A 60 10.58 1.71 -15.49
N ASP A 61 11.39 2.61 -16.03
CA ASP A 61 12.30 3.47 -15.27
C ASP A 61 11.56 4.62 -14.58
N ALA A 62 12.31 5.50 -13.90
CA ALA A 62 11.76 6.64 -13.16
C ALA A 62 11.07 7.66 -14.09
N GLU A 63 11.52 7.74 -15.33
CA GLU A 63 10.94 8.55 -16.40
C GLU A 63 9.75 7.86 -17.09
N GLY A 64 9.40 6.64 -16.68
CA GLY A 64 8.28 5.88 -17.20
C GLY A 64 8.55 5.19 -18.54
N LYS A 65 9.80 5.15 -19.00
CA LYS A 65 10.23 4.45 -20.20
C LYS A 65 10.46 2.96 -19.89
N VAL A 66 10.16 2.12 -20.88
CA VAL A 66 10.27 0.67 -20.76
C VAL A 66 11.73 0.24 -20.59
N ILE A 67 12.01 -0.59 -19.58
CA ILE A 67 13.32 -1.19 -19.35
C ILE A 67 13.45 -2.42 -20.25
N THR A 68 14.24 -2.31 -21.31
CA THR A 68 14.45 -3.38 -22.30
C THR A 68 15.50 -4.42 -21.86
N ASP A 69 16.53 -3.98 -21.13
CA ASP A 69 17.60 -4.84 -20.60
C ASP A 69 17.67 -4.64 -19.07
N PRO A 70 16.82 -5.32 -18.28
CA PRO A 70 16.79 -5.19 -16.82
C PRO A 70 18.03 -5.79 -16.17
N ASP A 71 18.50 -5.15 -15.09
CA ASP A 71 19.54 -5.73 -14.25
C ASP A 71 19.04 -7.02 -13.56
N ARG A 72 19.96 -7.99 -13.42
CA ARG A 72 19.69 -9.30 -12.84
C ARG A 72 19.35 -9.24 -11.35
N SER A 73 19.90 -8.27 -10.62
CA SER A 73 19.64 -8.09 -9.20
C SER A 73 18.42 -7.20 -8.94
N ASN A 74 18.14 -6.28 -9.86
CA ASN A 74 17.07 -5.32 -9.72
C ASN A 74 16.40 -5.02 -11.08
N PRO A 75 15.25 -5.66 -11.39
CA PRO A 75 14.56 -5.47 -12.66
C PRO A 75 13.87 -4.10 -12.81
N THR A 76 13.88 -3.27 -11.76
CA THR A 76 13.46 -1.86 -11.83
C THR A 76 14.57 -0.94 -12.33
N ARG A 77 15.75 -1.49 -12.68
CA ARG A 77 16.87 -0.74 -13.26
C ARG A 77 17.33 -1.36 -14.58
N PRO A 78 17.62 -0.55 -15.61
CA PRO A 78 18.34 -1.00 -16.78
C PRO A 78 19.77 -1.38 -16.43
N ARG A 79 20.24 -2.49 -16.99
CA ARG A 79 21.56 -3.08 -16.74
C ARG A 79 22.73 -2.15 -17.09
N LEU A 80 22.50 -1.22 -18.01
CA LEU A 80 23.52 -0.29 -18.54
C LEU A 80 23.22 1.17 -18.22
N GLU A 81 22.28 1.45 -17.31
CA GLU A 81 21.98 2.79 -16.85
C GLU A 81 22.85 3.10 -15.61
N ARG A 82 23.97 3.83 -15.64
CA ARG A 82 24.58 4.64 -16.71
C ARG A 82 26.11 4.73 -16.53
N PRO A 83 26.94 4.10 -17.39
CA PRO A 83 28.37 4.39 -17.41
C PRO A 83 28.65 5.88 -17.64
N LEU A 84 27.96 6.54 -18.58
CA LEU A 84 28.28 7.92 -18.95
C LEU A 84 27.83 8.98 -17.94
N ASP A 85 26.64 8.89 -17.35
CA ASP A 85 26.20 9.91 -16.39
C ASP A 85 26.92 9.78 -15.05
N THR A 86 27.29 8.56 -14.64
CA THR A 86 28.18 8.35 -13.49
C THR A 86 29.59 8.85 -13.78
N ILE A 87 30.14 8.60 -14.98
CA ILE A 87 31.45 9.17 -15.38
C ILE A 87 31.38 10.71 -15.41
N ARG A 88 30.36 11.31 -16.03
CA ARG A 88 30.15 12.76 -16.10
C ARG A 88 29.93 13.38 -14.71
N SER A 89 29.23 12.70 -13.80
CA SER A 89 29.06 13.19 -12.43
C SER A 89 30.36 13.13 -11.63
N PHE A 90 31.18 12.10 -11.82
CA PHE A 90 32.54 12.04 -11.27
C PHE A 90 33.43 13.15 -11.83
N GLU A 91 33.41 13.38 -13.14
CA GLU A 91 34.17 14.48 -13.78
C GLU A 91 33.76 15.84 -13.21
N ALA A 92 32.46 16.12 -13.14
CA ALA A 92 31.94 17.36 -12.58
C ALA A 92 32.34 17.56 -11.11
N ALA A 93 32.29 16.50 -10.28
CA ALA A 93 32.71 16.56 -8.88
C ALA A 93 34.23 16.80 -8.73
N ILE A 94 35.05 16.19 -9.58
CA ILE A 94 36.50 16.41 -9.61
C ILE A 94 36.82 17.87 -10.01
N GLU A 95 36.14 18.39 -11.03
CA GLU A 95 36.30 19.78 -11.45
C GLU A 95 35.87 20.78 -10.37
N ALA A 96 34.74 20.54 -9.71
CA ALA A 96 34.27 21.36 -8.60
C ALA A 96 35.32 21.41 -7.47
N ARG A 97 35.87 20.25 -7.07
CA ARG A 97 36.91 20.17 -6.03
C ARG A 97 38.21 20.86 -6.44
N ARG A 98 38.61 20.79 -7.72
CA ARG A 98 39.77 21.53 -8.22
C ARG A 98 39.55 23.04 -8.16
N ARG A 99 38.34 23.51 -8.46
CA ARG A 99 37.98 24.93 -8.40
C ARG A 99 38.01 25.47 -6.96
N GLU A 100 37.53 24.70 -5.98
CA GLU A 100 37.61 25.06 -4.56
C GLU A 100 39.05 25.20 -4.07
N ASN A 101 39.95 24.27 -4.43
CA ASN A 101 41.35 24.32 -3.98
C ASN A 101 42.20 25.41 -4.66
N ALA A 102 41.70 25.99 -5.76
CA ALA A 102 42.37 27.04 -6.51
C ALA A 102 41.91 28.46 -6.10
N ALA A 103 40.91 28.55 -5.21
CA ALA A 103 40.44 29.77 -4.57
C ALA A 103 41.05 29.93 -3.17
#